data_AF-A0A821Q401-F1
#
_entry.id   AF-A0A821Q401-F1
#
_cell.length_a   1.000
_cell.length_b   1.000
_cell.length_c   1.000
_cell.angle_alpha   90.00
_cell.angle_beta   90.00
_cell.angle_gamma   90.00
#
_symmetry.space_group_name_H-M   'P 1'
#
loop_
_entity.id
_entity.type
_entity.pdbx_description
1 polymer ?
#
loop_
_entity_poly.entity_id
_entity_poly.type
_entity_poly.pdbx_seq_one_letter_code
_entity_poly.pdbx_strand_id
1 'polypeptide(L)'
;MGSLLPKSFSPCTGNRTGRPFSVHLHGSASLPVYDGWAEDETCYGETKEYVYPNNRPASCWYHDHALHITANNAYLGLAGMYLISSKTKDGGCGEPWNLEDIEEKHIILQDKVLDANCQLFIDPLGIHEISVYGDINLMSGIPFPRMLLSP
;
A
#
# COMPACT_ATOMS: atom_id res chain seq x y z
N MET A 1 -14.16 7.48 27.33
CA MET A 1 -14.66 6.73 26.17
C MET A 1 -13.52 5.86 25.67
N GLY A 2 -13.74 4.55 25.59
CA GLY A 2 -12.69 3.55 25.34
C GLY A 2 -12.09 3.64 23.94
N SER A 3 -10.85 3.16 23.80
CA SER A 3 -10.09 3.12 22.55
C SER A 3 -10.94 2.63 21.37
N LEU A 4 -11.02 3.44 20.32
CA LEU A 4 -11.80 3.19 19.09
C LEU A 4 -11.14 2.19 18.13
N LEU A 5 -10.16 1.41 18.59
CA LEU A 5 -9.70 0.26 17.82
C LEU A 5 -10.47 -0.96 18.33
N PRO A 6 -11.40 -1.51 17.54
CA PRO A 6 -12.06 -2.77 17.91
C PRO A 6 -10.99 -3.83 18.21
N LYS A 7 -11.28 -4.67 19.20
CA LYS A 7 -10.46 -5.84 19.56
C LYS A 7 -10.01 -6.54 18.27
N SER A 8 -8.69 -6.55 18.08
CA SER A 8 -7.92 -7.07 16.94
C SER A 8 -8.70 -7.93 15.94
N PHE A 9 -8.74 -7.50 14.67
CA PHE A 9 -9.48 -8.17 13.59
C PHE A 9 -8.94 -9.55 13.19
N SER A 10 -7.70 -9.87 13.56
CA SER A 10 -7.08 -11.20 13.53
C SER A 10 -5.72 -11.03 14.21
N PRO A 11 -5.63 -11.05 15.56
CA PRO A 11 -4.33 -11.01 16.19
C PRO A 11 -3.57 -12.24 15.75
N CYS A 12 -2.26 -12.10 15.58
CA CYS A 12 -1.38 -13.24 15.45
C CYS A 12 -1.70 -14.29 16.53
N THR A 13 -1.86 -15.54 16.12
CA THR A 13 -2.35 -16.61 17.01
C THR A 13 -1.19 -17.40 17.66
N GLY A 14 -1.50 -18.13 18.73
CA GLY A 14 -0.51 -18.90 19.49
C GLY A 14 0.43 -18.01 20.29
N ASN A 15 1.75 -18.23 20.17
CA ASN A 15 2.78 -17.44 20.86
C ASN A 15 3.17 -16.16 20.10
N ARG A 16 2.55 -15.89 18.95
CA ARG A 16 2.80 -14.71 18.12
C ARG A 16 1.96 -13.54 18.65
N THR A 17 2.38 -12.30 18.39
CA THR A 17 1.68 -11.11 18.90
C THR A 17 1.54 -10.03 17.82
N GLY A 18 0.68 -9.05 18.08
CA GLY A 18 0.48 -7.90 17.21
C GLY A 18 -0.54 -8.14 16.08
N ARG A 19 -0.59 -7.16 15.18
CA ARG A 19 -1.44 -7.16 13.99
C ARG A 19 -0.62 -7.72 12.82
N PRO A 20 -1.06 -8.82 12.18
CA PRO A 20 -0.31 -9.41 11.08
C PRO A 20 -0.33 -8.51 9.85
N PHE A 21 0.66 -8.70 8.99
CA PHE A 21 0.73 -8.13 7.66
C PHE A 21 1.33 -9.14 6.68
N SER A 22 1.00 -9.04 5.39
CA SER A 22 1.60 -9.83 4.31
C SER A 22 1.82 -8.89 3.12
N VAL A 23 3.07 -8.67 2.72
CA VAL A 23 3.37 -7.69 1.65
C VAL A 23 3.15 -8.33 0.28
N HIS A 24 2.26 -7.76 -0.54
CA HIS A 24 2.12 -8.07 -1.95
C HIS A 24 2.75 -6.95 -2.80
N LEU A 25 3.63 -7.31 -3.74
CA LEU A 25 4.13 -6.37 -4.75
C LEU A 25 3.29 -6.49 -6.02
N HIS A 26 2.22 -5.70 -6.06
CA HIS A 26 1.28 -5.69 -7.16
C HIS A 26 1.94 -5.22 -8.47
N GLY A 27 1.91 -6.08 -9.48
CA GLY A 27 2.55 -5.87 -10.79
C GLY A 27 3.84 -6.69 -10.98
N SER A 28 4.41 -7.25 -9.91
CA SER A 28 5.54 -8.18 -10.00
C SER A 28 5.06 -9.60 -10.35
N ALA A 29 5.90 -10.35 -11.07
CA ALA A 29 5.73 -11.79 -11.26
C ALA A 29 6.57 -12.55 -10.23
N SER A 30 6.31 -12.28 -8.94
CA SER A 30 7.03 -12.89 -7.82
C SER A 30 6.74 -14.38 -7.74
N LEU A 31 7.67 -15.16 -7.17
CA LEU A 31 7.37 -16.56 -6.81
C LEU A 31 6.30 -16.57 -5.69
N PRO A 32 5.49 -17.63 -5.56
CA PRO A 32 4.36 -17.66 -4.62
C PRO A 32 4.72 -17.29 -3.17
N VAL A 33 5.88 -17.74 -2.68
CA VAL A 33 6.37 -17.45 -1.31
C VAL A 33 6.76 -15.98 -1.09
N TYR A 34 7.01 -15.23 -2.16
CA TYR A 34 7.35 -13.80 -2.16
C TYR A 34 6.22 -12.93 -2.72
N ASP A 35 5.04 -13.51 -2.98
CA ASP A 35 3.95 -12.78 -3.62
C ASP A 35 2.99 -12.15 -2.62
N GLY A 36 3.09 -12.47 -1.33
CA GLY A 36 2.18 -11.96 -0.32
C GLY A 36 0.86 -12.74 -0.27
N TRP A 37 0.94 -14.07 -0.31
CA TRP A 37 -0.21 -14.93 -0.02
C TRP A 37 -0.88 -14.50 1.29
N ALA A 38 -2.21 -14.50 1.32
CA ALA A 38 -2.95 -13.83 2.38
C ALA A 38 -2.74 -14.43 3.77
N GLU A 39 -2.46 -15.73 3.85
CA GLU A 39 -2.18 -16.45 5.10
C GLU A 39 -0.68 -16.49 5.44
N ASP A 40 0.18 -15.99 4.55
CA ASP A 40 1.63 -15.95 4.73
C ASP A 40 2.03 -14.67 5.49
N GLU A 41 1.52 -14.60 6.71
CA GLU A 41 1.55 -13.42 7.58
C GLU A 41 2.87 -13.30 8.35
N THR A 42 3.35 -12.07 8.51
CA THR A 42 4.42 -11.68 9.42
C THR A 42 3.83 -10.95 10.62
N CYS A 43 4.25 -11.32 11.83
CA CYS A 43 3.75 -10.77 13.08
C CYS A 43 4.75 -9.83 13.77
N TYR A 44 4.32 -9.21 14.87
CA TYR A 44 5.19 -8.32 15.63
C TYR A 44 6.45 -9.05 16.12
N GLY A 45 7.62 -8.46 15.83
CA GLY A 45 8.92 -9.04 16.16
C GLY A 45 9.43 -10.10 15.17
N GLU A 46 8.66 -10.40 14.13
CA GLU A 46 9.07 -11.29 13.05
C GLU A 46 9.53 -10.50 11.82
N THR A 47 10.35 -11.14 10.99
CA THR A 47 10.82 -10.58 9.73
C THR A 47 10.62 -11.62 8.63
N LYS A 48 10.20 -11.14 7.46
CA LYS A 48 10.18 -11.93 6.25
C LYS A 48 10.96 -11.24 5.15
N GLU A 49 11.78 -12.01 4.45
CA GLU A 49 12.50 -11.55 3.27
C GLU A 49 11.68 -11.82 2.01
N TYR A 50 11.59 -10.81 1.14
CA TYR A 50 10.91 -10.88 -0.14
C TYR A 50 11.93 -10.74 -1.27
N VAL A 51 11.90 -11.64 -2.24
CA VAL A 51 12.77 -11.60 -3.42
C VAL A 51 11.94 -11.25 -4.66
N TYR A 52 12.21 -10.08 -5.23
CA TYR A 52 11.52 -9.59 -6.41
C TYR A 52 12.42 -9.69 -7.65
N PRO A 53 11.90 -10.22 -8.78
CA PRO A 53 12.70 -10.44 -9.98
C PRO A 53 13.12 -9.14 -10.68
N ASN A 54 12.31 -8.08 -10.58
CA ASN A 54 12.56 -6.76 -11.18
C ASN A 54 12.99 -6.79 -12.66
N ASN A 55 12.51 -7.79 -13.41
CA ASN A 55 12.99 -8.12 -14.75
C ASN A 55 12.15 -7.48 -15.87
N ARG A 56 11.18 -6.63 -15.52
CA ARG A 56 10.36 -5.88 -16.47
C ARG A 56 10.04 -4.49 -15.94
N PRO A 57 10.09 -3.45 -16.78
CA PRO A 57 9.68 -2.11 -16.39
C PRO A 57 8.20 -2.09 -16.04
N ALA A 58 7.85 -1.47 -14.91
CA ALA A 58 6.49 -1.44 -14.42
C ALA A 58 6.31 -0.32 -13.38
N SER A 59 5.11 0.27 -13.39
CA SER A 59 4.60 1.03 -12.26
C SER A 59 3.91 0.07 -11.30
N CYS A 60 4.66 -0.49 -10.37
CA CYS A 60 4.14 -1.37 -9.32
C CYS A 60 3.76 -0.55 -8.08
N TRP A 61 3.07 -1.21 -7.17
CA TRP A 61 2.82 -0.72 -5.82
C TRP A 61 2.85 -1.90 -4.87
N TYR A 62 3.41 -1.71 -3.68
CA TYR A 62 3.40 -2.71 -2.63
C TYR A 62 2.34 -2.35 -1.60
N HIS A 63 1.60 -3.33 -1.11
CA HIS A 63 0.57 -3.12 -0.10
C HIS A 63 0.40 -4.36 0.78
N ASP A 64 -0.27 -4.18 1.91
CA ASP A 64 -0.68 -5.31 2.73
C ASP A 64 -1.74 -6.18 2.03
N HIS A 65 -1.67 -7.48 2.26
CA HIS A 65 -2.54 -8.51 1.69
C HIS A 65 -2.94 -9.56 2.75
N ALA A 66 -2.81 -9.25 4.05
CA ALA A 66 -3.13 -10.20 5.12
C ALA A 66 -4.63 -10.56 5.12
N LEU A 67 -4.91 -11.84 5.44
CA LEU A 67 -6.24 -12.42 5.37
C LEU A 67 -7.23 -11.65 6.24
N HIS A 68 -8.42 -11.36 5.68
CA HIS A 68 -9.52 -10.61 6.30
C HIS A 68 -9.24 -9.14 6.69
N ILE A 69 -7.99 -8.70 6.78
CA ILE A 69 -7.63 -7.37 7.30
C ILE A 69 -6.91 -6.47 6.29
N THR A 70 -6.71 -6.95 5.05
CA THR A 70 -6.12 -6.21 3.92
C THR A 70 -6.68 -4.78 3.81
N ALA A 71 -8.00 -4.63 3.76
CA ALA A 71 -8.65 -3.33 3.60
C ALA A 71 -8.26 -2.36 4.73
N ASN A 72 -8.25 -2.83 5.97
CA ASN A 72 -7.94 -2.02 7.14
C ASN A 72 -6.44 -1.69 7.22
N ASN A 73 -5.56 -2.65 6.91
CA ASN A 73 -4.10 -2.44 6.88
C ASN A 73 -3.70 -1.43 5.80
N ALA A 74 -4.19 -1.61 4.57
CA ALA A 74 -3.95 -0.67 3.49
C ALA A 74 -4.56 0.71 3.79
N TYR A 75 -5.75 0.75 4.38
CA TYR A 75 -6.42 2.00 4.77
C TYR A 75 -5.62 2.78 5.83
N LEU A 76 -4.96 2.11 6.76
CA LEU A 76 -4.12 2.76 7.77
C LEU A 76 -2.70 3.11 7.29
N GLY A 77 -2.39 2.85 6.02
CA GLY A 77 -1.19 3.37 5.36
C GLY A 77 -0.19 2.31 4.90
N LEU A 78 -0.50 1.01 4.99
CA LEU A 78 0.36 -0.04 4.43
C LEU A 78 0.20 -0.17 2.91
N ALA A 79 0.58 0.88 2.19
CA ALA A 79 0.67 0.91 0.73
C ALA A 79 1.73 1.93 0.27
N GLY A 80 2.46 1.63 -0.80
CA GLY A 80 3.45 2.53 -1.40
C GLY A 80 3.73 2.19 -2.86
N MET A 81 4.29 3.14 -3.61
CA MET A 81 4.71 2.91 -4.99
C MET A 81 6.05 2.17 -5.05
N TYR A 82 6.20 1.33 -6.08
CA TYR A 82 7.44 0.65 -6.42
C TYR A 82 7.64 0.77 -7.93
N LEU A 83 8.60 1.58 -8.37
CA LEU A 83 8.87 1.73 -9.79
C LEU A 83 10.03 0.85 -10.22
N ILE A 84 9.80 0.00 -11.22
CA ILE A 84 10.86 -0.70 -11.94
C ILE A 84 11.09 0.09 -13.22
N SER A 85 12.20 0.81 -13.27
CA SER A 85 12.52 1.70 -14.38
C SER A 85 13.39 1.00 -15.43
N SER A 86 13.06 1.19 -16.71
CA SER A 86 13.96 0.92 -17.85
C SER A 86 14.68 2.18 -18.33
N LYS A 87 14.65 3.29 -17.56
CA LYS A 87 15.42 4.48 -17.94
C LYS A 87 16.89 4.11 -17.99
N THR A 88 17.43 4.13 -19.20
CA THR A 88 18.84 3.96 -19.51
C THR A 88 19.24 5.12 -20.41
N LYS A 89 20.47 5.59 -20.22
CA LYS A 89 21.08 6.68 -21.02
C LYS A 89 20.97 6.46 -22.53
N ASP A 90 21.06 5.19 -22.91
CA ASP A 90 20.78 4.72 -24.26
C ASP A 90 19.50 3.88 -24.18
N GLY A 91 18.34 4.45 -24.55
CA GLY A 91 17.01 3.87 -24.32
C GLY A 91 16.95 2.36 -24.58
N GLY A 92 16.65 1.59 -23.52
CA GLY A 92 16.87 0.14 -23.45
C GLY A 92 16.08 -0.73 -24.44
N CYS A 93 15.25 -0.13 -25.31
CA CYS A 93 14.52 -0.82 -26.37
C CYS A 93 14.52 -0.07 -27.72
N GLY A 94 15.37 0.95 -27.92
CA GLY A 94 15.38 1.73 -29.16
C GLY A 94 14.18 2.67 -29.33
N GLU A 95 13.47 2.96 -28.23
CA GLU A 95 12.38 3.93 -28.21
C GLU A 95 12.93 5.34 -28.50
N PRO A 96 12.24 6.16 -29.32
CA PRO A 96 12.71 7.48 -29.72
C PRO A 96 12.70 8.53 -28.59
N TRP A 97 12.25 8.15 -27.39
CA TRP A 97 12.05 9.07 -26.27
C TRP A 97 13.02 8.75 -25.14
N ASN A 98 14.01 9.63 -24.93
CA ASN A 98 14.82 9.63 -23.72
C ASN A 98 13.97 10.17 -22.55
N LEU A 99 13.63 9.32 -21.58
CA LEU A 99 12.86 9.69 -20.41
C LEU A 99 13.74 10.12 -19.22
N GLU A 100 15.07 10.16 -19.37
CA GLU A 100 16.01 10.50 -18.27
C GLU A 100 15.79 11.91 -17.72
N ASP A 101 15.55 12.89 -18.59
CA ASP A 101 15.39 14.30 -18.20
C ASP A 101 13.93 14.69 -17.91
N ILE A 102 13.00 13.73 -17.99
CA ILE A 102 11.58 13.98 -17.67
C ILE A 102 11.38 13.80 -16.17
N GLU A 103 10.90 14.88 -15.54
CA GLU A 103 10.50 14.86 -14.14
C GLU A 103 9.37 13.86 -13.89
N GLU A 104 9.58 12.93 -12.95
CA GLU A 104 8.58 11.98 -12.50
C GLU A 104 7.91 12.46 -11.21
N LYS A 105 6.58 12.48 -11.20
CA LYS A 105 5.78 12.79 -10.01
C LYS A 105 5.01 11.56 -9.57
N HIS A 106 5.22 11.14 -8.33
CA HIS A 106 4.52 10.02 -7.74
C HIS A 106 3.27 10.51 -7.02
N ILE A 107 2.11 10.09 -7.50
CA ILE A 107 0.81 10.51 -6.98
C ILE A 107 0.03 9.26 -6.60
N ILE A 108 -0.23 9.10 -5.30
CA ILE A 108 -1.08 8.04 -4.77
C ILE A 108 -2.40 8.66 -4.36
N LEU A 109 -3.50 8.28 -5.01
CA LEU A 109 -4.83 8.72 -4.61
C LEU A 109 -5.33 7.84 -3.47
N GLN A 110 -5.86 8.46 -2.43
CA GLN A 110 -6.48 7.76 -1.32
C GLN A 110 -7.77 8.48 -0.93
N ASP A 111 -8.77 7.71 -0.54
CA ASP A 111 -10.05 8.21 -0.07
C ASP A 111 -10.22 7.79 1.40
N LYS A 112 -10.44 8.77 2.29
CA LYS A 112 -10.43 8.59 3.76
C LYS A 112 -11.64 9.25 4.41
N VAL A 113 -12.01 8.72 5.57
CA VAL A 113 -12.98 9.27 6.52
C VAL A 113 -12.24 9.67 7.80
N LEU A 114 -12.57 10.84 8.34
CA LEU A 114 -12.08 11.28 9.65
C LEU A 114 -13.22 11.29 10.69
N ASP A 115 -12.91 10.91 11.92
CA ASP A 115 -13.82 11.07 13.05
C ASP A 115 -13.86 12.53 13.57
N ALA A 116 -14.72 12.80 14.55
CA ALA A 116 -14.84 14.12 15.17
C ALA A 116 -13.57 14.61 15.91
N ASN A 117 -12.57 13.74 16.09
CA ASN A 117 -11.27 14.04 16.68
C ASN A 117 -10.15 14.13 15.62
N CYS A 118 -10.51 14.22 14.33
CA CYS A 118 -9.60 14.25 13.20
C CYS A 118 -8.70 12.99 13.10
N GLN A 119 -9.18 11.83 13.55
CA GLN A 119 -8.49 10.55 13.40
C GLN A 119 -9.08 9.76 12.23
N LEU A 120 -8.26 8.93 11.57
CA LEU A 120 -8.76 8.01 10.54
C LEU A 120 -9.82 7.09 11.12
N PHE A 121 -10.98 7.05 10.47
CA PHE A 121 -12.11 6.23 10.89
C PHE A 121 -12.37 5.09 9.90
N ILE A 122 -12.57 3.88 10.43
CA ILE A 122 -12.97 2.70 9.67
C ILE A 122 -13.75 1.76 10.61
N ASP A 123 -14.81 1.16 10.10
CA ASP A 123 -15.71 0.27 10.85
C ASP A 123 -16.22 -0.87 9.96
N PRO A 124 -15.38 -1.89 9.71
CA PRO A 124 -15.67 -2.94 8.74
C PRO A 124 -16.74 -3.94 9.21
N LEU A 125 -17.21 -3.85 10.45
CA LEU A 125 -18.31 -4.67 10.99
C LEU A 125 -19.60 -3.87 11.21
N GLY A 126 -19.58 -2.59 10.86
CA GLY A 126 -20.73 -1.71 10.98
C GLY A 126 -20.90 -0.92 9.72
N ILE A 127 -20.72 0.41 9.78
CA ILE A 127 -21.13 1.28 8.67
C ILE A 127 -20.30 1.07 7.39
N HIS A 128 -19.15 0.39 7.48
CA HIS A 128 -18.28 0.09 6.35
C HIS A 128 -18.20 -1.42 6.01
N GLU A 129 -19.21 -2.21 6.39
CA GLU A 129 -19.26 -3.66 6.08
C GLU A 129 -19.22 -3.94 4.56
N ILE A 130 -19.87 -3.09 3.76
CA ILE A 130 -19.97 -3.28 2.31
C ILE A 130 -18.86 -2.52 1.57
N SER A 131 -18.57 -1.28 1.96
CA SER A 131 -17.58 -0.42 1.32
C SER A 131 -17.17 0.72 2.24
N VAL A 132 -15.94 1.23 2.06
CA VAL A 132 -15.46 2.47 2.67
C VAL A 132 -15.39 3.52 1.56
N TYR A 133 -16.40 4.36 1.46
CA TYR A 133 -16.30 5.61 0.70
C TYR A 133 -15.82 6.71 1.65
N GLY A 134 -14.78 7.43 1.26
CA GLY A 134 -14.26 8.56 2.02
C GLY A 134 -14.92 9.88 1.63
N ASP A 135 -14.70 10.88 2.47
CA ASP A 135 -15.09 12.27 2.26
C ASP A 135 -13.88 13.20 2.15
N ILE A 136 -12.68 12.72 2.50
CA ILE A 136 -11.42 13.43 2.39
C ILE A 136 -10.54 12.73 1.34
N ASN A 137 -10.31 13.40 0.23
CA ASN A 137 -9.39 12.94 -0.82
C ASN A 137 -7.96 13.34 -0.48
N LEU A 138 -7.06 12.38 -0.46
CA LEU A 138 -5.64 12.58 -0.22
C LEU A 138 -4.87 12.30 -1.51
N MET A 139 -3.83 13.10 -1.75
CA MET A 139 -2.75 12.71 -2.66
C MET A 139 -1.49 12.49 -1.84
N SER A 140 -0.93 11.29 -1.94
CA SER A 140 0.31 10.90 -1.26
C SER A 140 0.28 11.23 0.25
N GLY A 141 -0.86 10.97 0.91
CA GLY A 141 -1.06 11.20 2.34
C GLY A 141 -1.48 12.63 2.73
N ILE A 142 -1.53 13.59 1.80
CA ILE A 142 -1.88 14.98 2.10
C ILE A 142 -3.32 15.26 1.64
N PRO A 143 -4.22 15.80 2.48
CA PRO A 143 -5.58 16.13 2.07
C PRO A 143 -5.59 17.36 1.15
N PHE A 144 -6.23 17.23 -0.02
CA PHE A 144 -6.42 18.29 -1.01
C PHE A 144 -5.18 19.18 -1.28
N PRO A 145 -4.01 18.60 -1.63
CA PRO A 145 -2.77 19.36 -1.77
C PRO A 145 -2.76 20.21 -3.04
N ARG A 146 -1.84 21.17 -3.08
CA ARG A 146 -1.46 21.91 -4.30
C ARG A 146 -0.01 21.61 -4.64
N MET A 147 0.27 21.36 -5.92
CA MET A 147 1.62 21.21 -6.46
C MET A 147 1.87 22.37 -7.43
N LEU A 148 2.93 23.14 -7.20
CA LEU A 148 3.40 24.13 -8.15
C LEU A 148 4.19 23.41 -9.24
N LEU A 149 3.86 23.68 -10.51
CA LEU A 149 4.56 23.15 -11.67
C LEU A 149 5.24 24.30 -12.41
N SER A 150 6.41 23.99 -12.99
CA SER A 150 7.00 24.87 -13.99
C SER A 150 6.08 24.91 -15.22
N PRO A 151 5.93 26.06 -15.89
CA PRO A 151 5.20 26.17 -17.15
C PRO A 151 5.76 25.27 -18.25
#